data_AF-A0A0F9DG85-F1
#
_entry.id   AF-A0A0F9DG85-F1
#
_cell.length_a   1.000
_cell.length_b   1.000
_cell.length_c   1.000
_cell.angle_alpha   90.00
_cell.angle_beta   90.00
_cell.angle_gamma   90.00
#
_symmetry.space_group_name_H-M   'P 1'
#
loop_
_entity.id
_entity.type
_entity.pdbx_description
1 polymer ?
#
loop_
_entity_poly.entity_id
_entity_poly.type
_entity_poly.pdbx_seq_one_letter_code
_entity_poly.pdbx_strand_id
1 'polypeptide(L)'
;DANYRFYVERRMPGGSPHNLEGRQQVKIHYHKLWMQPLLAARWSVLQSVLNIAPTDKVCMVGVGFGWGVDAVIAETDAAVIGIDISQYIADEQQANTEETELRAEVSAVGLDPDTGHGLEVMNFIFDGQPRSNVIVLQEDAKTGQSRTKIRGELGGNPSVVVYEDIIDDDWADQDIIDARNGGNGFGGQQRLIFLYTQTQARTFQNLFDLLNALQGTPSEVISADGQVHLT
;
A
#
# COMPACT_ATOMS: atom_id res chain seq x y z
N ASP A 1 19.44 -29.42 9.64
CA ASP A 1 18.77 -30.72 9.40
C ASP A 1 18.33 -30.74 7.93
N ALA A 2 18.60 -31.82 7.20
CA ALA A 2 18.34 -31.94 5.75
C ALA A 2 16.83 -32.05 5.39
N ASN A 3 15.94 -32.02 6.38
CA ASN A 3 14.52 -32.32 6.21
C ASN A 3 13.62 -31.10 5.97
N TYR A 4 14.08 -29.85 6.06
CA TYR A 4 13.26 -28.67 5.82
C TYR A 4 13.75 -27.88 4.60
N ARG A 5 12.84 -27.56 3.66
CA ARG A 5 13.09 -26.70 2.50
C ARG A 5 12.27 -25.43 2.63
N PHE A 6 12.93 -24.28 2.57
CA PHE A 6 12.28 -22.99 2.42
C PHE A 6 11.83 -22.82 0.96
N TYR A 7 10.56 -22.47 0.76
CA TYR A 7 10.02 -22.08 -0.54
C TYR A 7 9.15 -20.84 -0.35
N VAL A 8 9.39 -19.83 -1.19
CA VAL A 8 8.54 -18.64 -1.29
C VAL A 8 7.68 -18.84 -2.53
N GLU A 9 6.36 -18.87 -2.37
CA GLU A 9 5.45 -19.12 -3.48
C GLU A 9 4.34 -18.07 -3.52
N ARG A 10 4.21 -17.38 -4.66
CA ARG A 10 3.13 -16.43 -4.92
C ARG A 10 1.84 -17.23 -5.17
N ARG A 11 0.87 -17.14 -4.26
CA ARG A 11 -0.47 -17.71 -4.47
C ARG A 11 -1.29 -16.83 -5.41
N MET A 12 -1.44 -17.27 -6.65
CA MET A 12 -2.57 -16.86 -7.49
C MET A 12 -3.81 -17.71 -7.11
N PRO A 13 -5.05 -17.20 -7.21
CA PRO A 13 -6.25 -17.98 -6.93
C PRO A 13 -6.30 -19.23 -7.82
N GLY A 14 -6.33 -20.42 -7.22
CA GLY A 14 -6.55 -21.69 -7.94
C GLY A 14 -5.35 -22.66 -8.06
N GLY A 15 -4.15 -22.27 -7.64
CA GLY A 15 -2.99 -23.17 -7.60
C GLY A 15 -2.61 -23.55 -6.17
N SER A 16 -3.09 -24.70 -5.67
CA SER A 16 -2.51 -25.28 -4.45
C SER A 16 -1.33 -26.15 -4.84
N PRO A 17 -0.11 -25.92 -4.31
CA PRO A 17 0.90 -26.96 -4.32
C PRO A 17 0.34 -28.09 -3.47
N HIS A 18 0.51 -29.32 -3.94
CA HIS A 18 0.26 -30.49 -3.11
C HIS A 18 1.15 -30.40 -1.86
N ASN A 19 0.57 -30.65 -0.68
CA ASN A 19 1.32 -30.92 0.54
C ASN A 19 2.29 -32.07 0.23
N LEU A 20 3.54 -31.77 -0.11
CA LEU A 20 4.46 -32.80 -0.58
C LEU A 20 4.76 -33.85 0.52
N GLU A 21 4.49 -33.56 1.81
CA GLU A 21 4.80 -34.49 2.92
C GLU A 21 3.82 -34.44 4.12
N GLY A 22 2.59 -33.93 3.96
CA GLY A 22 1.59 -33.89 5.07
C GLY A 22 1.91 -32.93 6.22
N ARG A 23 2.86 -32.01 6.02
CA ARG A 23 3.31 -31.03 7.04
C ARG A 23 2.44 -29.76 7.02
N GLN A 24 2.18 -29.19 8.20
CA GLN A 24 1.47 -27.92 8.30
C GLN A 24 2.34 -26.76 7.79
N GLN A 25 1.76 -25.90 6.95
CA GLN A 25 2.43 -24.71 6.40
C GLN A 25 2.25 -23.54 7.37
N VAL A 26 3.34 -22.84 7.71
CA VAL A 26 3.26 -21.51 8.31
C VAL A 26 2.75 -20.56 7.24
N LYS A 27 1.57 -19.98 7.44
CA LYS A 27 1.05 -18.94 6.56
C LYS A 27 1.31 -17.60 7.21
N ILE A 28 2.27 -16.88 6.64
CA ILE A 28 2.55 -15.50 7.02
C ILE A 28 1.66 -14.61 6.14
N HIS A 29 0.77 -13.84 6.77
CA HIS A 29 -0.17 -12.98 6.05
C HIS A 29 0.44 -11.60 5.74
N TYR A 30 -0.27 -10.53 6.05
CA TYR A 30 0.10 -9.15 5.74
C TYR A 30 1.21 -8.66 6.68
N HIS A 31 2.46 -8.90 6.29
CA HIS A 31 3.66 -8.50 7.05
C HIS A 31 4.68 -7.80 6.16
N LYS A 32 5.48 -6.93 6.78
CA LYS A 32 6.47 -6.07 6.13
C LYS A 32 7.42 -6.83 5.22
N LEU A 33 7.94 -7.98 5.66
CA LEU A 33 8.87 -8.84 4.91
C LEU A 33 8.35 -9.17 3.50
N TRP A 34 7.04 -9.41 3.37
CA TRP A 34 6.42 -9.81 2.12
C TRP A 34 5.90 -8.63 1.31
N MET A 35 5.36 -7.63 1.99
CA MET A 35 4.70 -6.51 1.34
C MET A 35 5.69 -5.46 0.83
N GLN A 36 6.75 -5.18 1.58
CA GLN A 36 7.70 -4.12 1.23
C GLN A 36 8.42 -4.40 -0.11
N PRO A 37 8.92 -5.62 -0.42
CA PRO A 37 9.51 -5.90 -1.73
C PRO A 37 8.50 -5.83 -2.89
N LEU A 38 7.24 -6.20 -2.64
CA LEU A 38 6.18 -6.13 -3.65
C LEU A 38 5.89 -4.66 -4.02
N LEU A 39 5.78 -3.81 -3.00
CA LEU A 39 5.53 -2.38 -3.17
C LEU A 39 6.72 -1.68 -3.80
N ALA A 40 7.96 -1.98 -3.38
CA ALA A 40 9.17 -1.49 -4.02
C ALA A 40 9.23 -1.85 -5.51
N ALA A 41 8.97 -3.12 -5.85
CA ALA A 41 8.94 -3.56 -7.24
C ALA A 41 7.87 -2.83 -8.06
N ARG A 42 6.64 -2.69 -7.51
CA ARG A 42 5.54 -1.95 -8.14
C ARG A 42 5.96 -0.50 -8.41
N TRP A 43 6.50 0.18 -7.41
CA TRP A 43 6.85 1.59 -7.52
C TRP A 43 8.02 1.86 -8.45
N SER A 44 9.02 0.97 -8.55
CA SER A 44 10.09 1.13 -9.56
C SER A 44 9.54 1.09 -11.00
N VAL A 45 8.47 0.32 -11.25
CA VAL A 45 7.80 0.28 -12.55
C VAL A 45 6.94 1.53 -12.75
N LEU A 46 6.14 1.88 -11.75
CA LEU A 46 5.20 3.01 -11.81
C LEU A 46 5.91 4.36 -11.91
N GLN A 47 7.08 4.54 -11.30
CA GLN A 47 7.76 5.82 -11.32
C GLN A 47 8.13 6.28 -12.73
N SER A 48 8.48 5.34 -13.62
CA SER A 48 8.82 5.62 -15.02
C SER A 48 7.69 6.27 -15.82
N VAL A 49 6.45 6.11 -15.35
CA VAL A 49 5.22 6.54 -16.03
C VAL A 49 4.49 7.63 -15.27
N LEU A 50 4.62 7.67 -13.95
CA LEU A 50 4.03 8.71 -13.10
C LEU A 50 4.86 9.99 -13.09
N ASN A 51 6.16 9.94 -13.38
CA ASN A 51 7.02 11.12 -13.45
C ASN A 51 6.89 12.01 -12.19
N ILE A 52 6.93 11.41 -11.00
CA ILE A 52 6.98 12.15 -9.73
C ILE A 52 8.40 12.69 -9.59
N ALA A 53 8.54 14.00 -9.45
CA ALA A 53 9.85 14.64 -9.36
C ALA A 53 10.32 14.74 -7.89
N PRO A 54 11.64 14.80 -7.62
CA PRO A 54 12.16 15.06 -6.28
C PRO A 54 11.65 16.37 -5.64
N THR A 55 11.21 17.33 -6.47
CA THR A 55 10.63 18.60 -6.01
C THR A 55 9.15 18.49 -5.66
N ASP A 56 8.50 17.36 -5.92
CA ASP A 56 7.10 17.15 -5.61
C ASP A 56 6.84 16.97 -4.13
N LYS A 57 5.64 17.40 -3.74
CA LYS A 57 5.04 17.18 -2.43
C LYS A 57 3.91 16.18 -2.63
N VAL A 58 4.14 14.95 -2.21
CA VAL A 58 3.27 13.82 -2.47
C VAL A 58 2.48 13.49 -1.22
N CYS A 59 1.15 13.46 -1.35
CA CYS A 59 0.25 12.91 -0.34
C CYS A 59 -0.26 11.56 -0.85
N MET A 60 0.09 10.47 -0.18
CA MET A 60 -0.44 9.15 -0.50
C MET A 60 -1.60 8.80 0.44
N VAL A 61 -2.71 8.34 -0.13
CA VAL A 61 -3.96 8.05 0.58
C VAL A 61 -4.16 6.53 0.65
N GLY A 62 -4.58 6.04 1.82
CA GLY A 62 -4.88 4.61 2.04
C GLY A 62 -3.62 3.75 2.15
N VAL A 63 -2.58 4.25 2.84
CA VAL A 63 -1.25 3.64 2.77
C VAL A 63 -0.99 2.53 3.78
N GLY A 64 -1.95 2.22 4.67
CA GLY A 64 -1.72 1.29 5.77
C GLY A 64 -0.48 1.71 6.59
N PHE A 65 0.46 0.79 6.78
CA PHE A 65 1.71 1.05 7.51
C PHE A 65 2.76 1.86 6.73
N GLY A 66 2.43 2.39 5.55
CA GLY A 66 3.33 3.29 4.82
C GLY A 66 4.45 2.60 4.03
N TRP A 67 4.39 1.29 3.85
CA TRP A 67 5.41 0.56 3.06
C TRP A 67 5.46 1.00 1.59
N GLY A 68 4.34 1.46 1.03
CA GLY A 68 4.28 2.08 -0.29
C GLY A 68 4.93 3.47 -0.30
N VAL A 69 4.76 4.24 0.77
CA VAL A 69 5.39 5.56 0.95
C VAL A 69 6.91 5.42 1.00
N ASP A 70 7.44 4.44 1.75
CA ASP A 70 8.87 4.09 1.76
C ASP A 70 9.39 3.86 0.32
N ALA A 71 8.64 3.09 -0.47
CA ALA A 71 9.01 2.80 -1.85
C ALA A 71 8.99 4.06 -2.74
N VAL A 72 7.99 4.94 -2.63
CA VAL A 72 7.96 6.20 -3.38
C VAL A 72 9.13 7.10 -2.99
N ILE A 73 9.44 7.22 -1.71
CA ILE A 73 10.58 8.03 -1.26
C ILE A 73 11.87 7.49 -1.88
N ALA A 74 12.08 6.17 -1.82
CA ALA A 74 13.28 5.53 -2.36
C ALA A 74 13.43 5.68 -3.89
N GLU A 75 12.31 5.66 -4.63
CA GLU A 75 12.32 5.75 -6.10
C GLU A 75 12.35 7.19 -6.65
N THR A 76 11.95 8.18 -5.84
CA THR A 76 11.67 9.54 -6.34
C THR A 76 12.44 10.66 -5.63
N ASP A 77 12.97 10.41 -4.43
CA ASP A 77 13.52 11.42 -3.53
C ASP A 77 12.54 12.57 -3.18
N ALA A 78 11.24 12.41 -3.49
CA ALA A 78 10.22 13.42 -3.23
C ALA A 78 9.88 13.52 -1.74
N ALA A 79 9.29 14.65 -1.34
CA ALA A 79 8.69 14.76 -0.01
C ALA A 79 7.36 14.02 -0.01
N VAL A 80 7.28 12.89 0.70
CA VAL A 80 6.08 12.05 0.73
C VAL A 80 5.57 11.92 2.16
N ILE A 81 4.26 12.05 2.34
CA ILE A 81 3.56 11.62 3.55
C ILE A 81 2.46 10.63 3.18
N GLY A 82 2.23 9.67 4.07
CA GLY A 82 1.09 8.78 4.01
C GLY A 82 -0.07 9.29 4.85
N ILE A 83 -1.29 9.00 4.43
CA ILE A 83 -2.49 9.12 5.27
C ILE A 83 -3.30 7.82 5.24
N ASP A 84 -3.84 7.47 6.40
CA ASP A 84 -4.77 6.35 6.56
C ASP A 84 -5.81 6.72 7.62
N ILE A 85 -7.05 6.24 7.49
CA ILE A 85 -8.11 6.55 8.47
C ILE A 85 -8.17 5.53 9.61
N SER A 86 -7.49 4.39 9.45
CA SER A 86 -7.56 3.26 10.37
C SER A 86 -6.92 3.58 11.72
N GLN A 87 -7.72 3.45 12.78
CA GLN A 87 -7.21 3.55 14.15
C GLN A 87 -6.17 2.46 14.44
N TYR A 88 -6.37 1.25 13.89
CA TYR A 88 -5.41 0.15 14.06
C TYR A 88 -4.02 0.54 13.55
N ILE A 89 -3.93 1.17 12.36
CA ILE A 89 -2.66 1.64 11.83
C ILE A 89 -2.05 2.71 12.74
N ALA A 90 -2.85 3.67 13.19
CA ALA A 90 -2.38 4.76 14.05
C ALA A 90 -1.81 4.24 15.38
N ASP A 91 -2.43 3.22 15.97
CA ASP A 91 -2.02 2.61 17.23
C ASP A 91 -0.76 1.74 17.07
N GLU A 92 -0.65 1.00 15.96
CA GLU A 92 0.41 0.01 15.74
C GLU A 92 1.68 0.59 15.09
N GLN A 93 1.62 1.74 14.40
CA GLN A 93 2.73 2.22 13.56
C GLN A 93 4.01 2.66 14.31
N GLN A 94 3.90 3.23 15.51
CA GLN A 94 5.02 3.91 16.20
C GLN A 94 5.61 3.12 17.37
N ALA A 95 4.84 2.21 17.97
CA ALA A 95 5.22 1.54 19.21
C ALA A 95 5.38 0.02 19.06
N ASN A 96 4.84 -0.58 18.01
CA ASN A 96 4.78 -2.03 17.87
C ASN A 96 5.58 -2.52 16.67
N THR A 97 6.35 -3.57 16.92
CA THR A 97 6.90 -4.44 15.88
C THR A 97 5.82 -5.46 15.46
N GLU A 98 6.04 -6.18 14.36
CA GLU A 98 5.17 -7.30 13.95
C GLU A 98 5.40 -8.56 14.81
N GLU A 99 6.31 -8.52 15.79
CA GLU A 99 6.83 -9.69 16.48
C GLU A 99 5.73 -10.53 17.13
N THR A 100 4.78 -9.90 17.84
CA THR A 100 3.70 -10.61 18.52
C THR A 100 2.82 -11.39 17.54
N GLU A 101 2.51 -10.81 16.38
CA GLU A 101 1.71 -11.45 15.34
C GLU A 101 2.48 -12.59 14.67
N LEU A 102 3.74 -12.35 14.32
CA LEU A 102 4.63 -13.37 13.73
C LEU A 102 4.81 -14.57 14.67
N ARG A 103 5.01 -14.32 15.97
CA ARG A 103 5.08 -15.37 17.00
C ARG A 103 3.79 -16.18 17.08
N ALA A 104 2.63 -15.53 16.97
CA ALA A 104 1.34 -16.21 16.99
C ALA A 104 1.16 -17.10 15.74
N GLU A 105 1.56 -16.63 14.55
CA GLU A 105 1.49 -17.41 13.31
C GLU A 105 2.43 -18.62 13.32
N VAL A 106 3.65 -18.47 13.86
CA VAL A 106 4.59 -19.60 14.06
C VAL A 106 4.02 -20.61 15.06
N SER A 107 3.46 -20.13 16.17
CA SER A 107 2.86 -21.01 17.19
C SER A 107 1.64 -21.77 16.68
N ALA A 108 0.86 -21.17 15.76
CA ALA A 108 -0.36 -21.77 15.21
C ALA A 108 -0.12 -23.07 14.42
N VAL A 109 1.10 -23.33 13.96
CA VAL A 109 1.48 -24.58 13.28
C VAL A 109 2.23 -25.56 14.20
N GLY A 110 2.26 -25.30 15.50
CA GLY A 110 2.92 -26.14 16.50
C GLY A 110 4.44 -25.97 16.59
N LEU A 111 5.00 -24.87 16.07
CA LEU A 111 6.40 -24.53 16.27
C LEU A 111 6.56 -23.62 17.49
N ASP A 112 7.64 -23.79 18.25
CA ASP A 112 8.00 -22.91 19.37
C ASP A 112 8.84 -21.74 18.84
N PRO A 113 8.35 -20.48 18.92
CA PRO A 113 9.07 -19.32 18.38
C PRO A 113 10.41 -19.03 19.08
N ASP A 114 10.65 -19.60 20.27
CA ASP A 114 11.85 -19.31 21.08
C ASP A 114 12.92 -20.40 20.95
N THR A 115 12.65 -21.52 20.28
CA THR A 115 13.62 -22.63 20.16
C THR A 115 13.51 -23.41 18.85
N GLY A 116 14.60 -24.09 18.49
CA GLY A 116 14.64 -25.01 17.35
C GLY A 116 14.24 -24.33 16.04
N HIS A 117 13.39 -25.00 15.27
CA HIS A 117 12.98 -24.50 13.95
C HIS A 117 12.03 -23.30 14.01
N GLY A 118 11.25 -23.13 15.09
CA GLY A 118 10.41 -21.94 15.24
C GLY A 118 11.25 -20.68 15.45
N LEU A 119 12.36 -20.78 16.21
CA LEU A 119 13.35 -19.70 16.31
C LEU A 119 14.05 -19.42 14.97
N GLU A 120 14.40 -20.44 14.19
CA GLU A 120 14.96 -20.26 12.84
C GLU A 120 14.00 -19.49 11.92
N VAL A 121 12.72 -19.84 11.94
CA VAL A 121 11.67 -19.12 11.20
C VAL A 121 11.51 -17.69 11.69
N MET A 122 11.43 -17.47 13.01
CA MET A 122 11.35 -16.13 13.59
C MET A 122 12.52 -15.24 13.18
N ASN A 123 13.75 -15.75 13.25
CA ASN A 123 14.96 -15.01 12.85
C ASN A 123 14.98 -14.66 11.35
N PHE A 124 14.24 -15.40 10.52
CA PHE A 124 14.11 -15.10 9.09
C PHE A 124 13.01 -14.07 8.83
N ILE A 125 11.87 -14.17 9.51
CA ILE A 125 10.70 -13.33 9.20
C ILE A 125 10.64 -12.01 9.96
N PHE A 126 11.31 -11.91 11.10
CA PHE A 126 11.27 -10.73 11.96
C PHE A 126 12.57 -9.92 11.85
N ASP A 127 12.47 -8.65 11.45
CA ASP A 127 13.60 -7.74 11.22
C ASP A 127 13.98 -6.87 12.44
N GLY A 128 13.22 -6.96 13.54
CA GLY A 128 13.44 -6.15 14.74
C GLY A 128 13.03 -4.68 14.59
N GLN A 129 12.46 -4.27 13.45
CA GLN A 129 12.16 -2.88 13.16
C GLN A 129 10.68 -2.53 13.43
N PRO A 130 10.36 -1.24 13.59
CA PRO A 130 8.98 -0.78 13.57
C PRO A 130 8.26 -1.19 12.29
N ARG A 131 6.94 -1.30 12.40
CA ARG A 131 6.06 -1.54 11.24
C ARG A 131 6.19 -0.43 10.20
N SER A 132 6.19 0.84 10.63
CA SER A 132 6.35 1.99 9.75
C SER A 132 7.69 2.68 9.99
N ASN A 133 8.41 3.03 8.92
CA ASN A 133 9.59 3.90 8.97
C ASN A 133 9.30 5.33 8.50
N VAL A 134 8.05 5.61 8.16
CA VAL A 134 7.62 6.86 7.51
C VAL A 134 6.50 7.50 8.29
N ILE A 135 6.21 8.75 7.94
CA ILE A 135 5.09 9.46 8.51
C ILE A 135 3.80 8.96 7.86
N VAL A 136 2.94 8.34 8.66
CA VAL A 136 1.55 8.07 8.32
C VAL A 136 0.64 8.81 9.29
N LEU A 137 -0.15 9.75 8.77
CA LEU A 137 -1.10 10.53 9.57
C LEU A 137 -2.46 9.82 9.60
N GLN A 138 -3.12 9.85 10.75
CA GLN A 138 -4.49 9.37 10.88
C GLN A 138 -5.48 10.42 10.36
N GLU A 139 -5.62 10.52 9.05
CA GLU A 139 -6.29 11.66 8.39
C GLU A 139 -7.04 11.23 7.12
N ASP A 140 -8.13 11.95 6.79
CA ASP A 140 -9.03 11.60 5.68
C ASP A 140 -8.90 12.50 4.44
N ALA A 141 -8.17 13.62 4.55
CA ALA A 141 -8.09 14.69 3.55
C ALA A 141 -9.44 15.34 3.15
N LYS A 142 -10.57 14.93 3.73
CA LYS A 142 -11.93 15.42 3.43
C LYS A 142 -12.24 16.71 4.18
N THR A 143 -11.75 16.86 5.40
CA THR A 143 -12.03 18.06 6.22
C THR A 143 -10.95 19.14 6.06
N GLY A 144 -11.32 20.41 6.26
CA GLY A 144 -10.36 21.52 6.23
C GLY A 144 -9.27 21.42 7.31
N GLN A 145 -9.63 20.85 8.47
CA GLN A 145 -8.69 20.58 9.55
C GLN A 145 -7.70 19.47 9.17
N SER A 146 -8.20 18.36 8.63
CA SER A 146 -7.37 17.26 8.14
C SER A 146 -6.35 17.74 7.12
N ARG A 147 -6.82 18.47 6.10
CA ARG A 147 -5.95 19.06 5.07
C ARG A 147 -4.93 20.04 5.64
N THR A 148 -5.24 20.75 6.72
CA THR A 148 -4.29 21.66 7.36
C THR A 148 -3.14 20.91 8.04
N LYS A 149 -3.42 19.78 8.69
CA LYS A 149 -2.38 18.95 9.30
C LYS A 149 -1.47 18.33 8.24
N ILE A 150 -2.07 17.76 7.19
CA ILE A 150 -1.34 17.19 6.04
C ILE A 150 -0.39 18.23 5.43
N ARG A 151 -0.87 19.46 5.20
CA ARG A 151 -0.02 20.56 4.70
C ARG A 151 1.07 20.98 5.67
N GLY A 152 0.78 20.95 6.97
CA GLY A 152 1.76 21.25 8.01
C GLY A 152 2.94 20.28 7.96
N GLU A 153 2.63 18.99 7.87
CA GLU A 153 3.63 17.92 7.81
C GLU A 153 4.43 17.93 6.49
N LEU A 154 3.73 18.12 5.37
CA LEU A 154 4.34 18.16 4.04
C LEU A 154 5.08 19.49 3.73
N GLY A 155 4.97 20.48 4.64
CA GLY A 155 5.55 21.81 4.45
C GLY A 155 4.91 22.62 3.31
N GLY A 156 3.64 22.38 2.98
CA GLY A 156 2.89 23.11 1.95
C GLY A 156 1.77 22.28 1.30
N ASN A 157 1.16 22.83 0.24
CA ASN A 157 0.17 22.10 -0.54
C ASN A 157 0.84 20.90 -1.24
N PRO A 158 0.20 19.71 -1.24
CA PRO A 158 0.60 18.64 -2.15
C PRO A 158 0.58 19.14 -3.60
N SER A 159 1.59 18.77 -4.39
CA SER A 159 1.57 18.90 -5.85
C SER A 159 1.02 17.63 -6.49
N VAL A 160 1.15 16.48 -5.80
CA VAL A 160 0.67 15.17 -6.25
C VAL A 160 -0.13 14.51 -5.12
N VAL A 161 -1.29 13.93 -5.46
CA VAL A 161 -2.05 13.09 -4.54
C VAL A 161 -2.22 11.71 -5.18
N VAL A 162 -1.76 10.67 -4.48
CA VAL A 162 -1.84 9.28 -4.95
C VAL A 162 -2.88 8.54 -4.11
N TYR A 163 -3.81 7.88 -4.78
CA TYR A 163 -4.75 6.95 -4.17
C TYR A 163 -4.27 5.53 -4.48
N GLU A 164 -3.74 4.83 -3.49
CA GLU A 164 -3.18 3.48 -3.69
C GLU A 164 -4.22 2.39 -3.34
N ASP A 165 -4.75 1.71 -4.37
CA ASP A 165 -5.68 0.57 -4.25
C ASP A 165 -6.91 0.79 -3.36
N ILE A 166 -7.35 2.05 -3.22
CA ILE A 166 -8.51 2.41 -2.41
C ILE A 166 -9.83 2.16 -3.17
N ILE A 167 -9.77 2.17 -4.50
CA ILE A 167 -10.94 1.90 -5.35
C ILE A 167 -11.15 0.39 -5.37
N ASP A 168 -12.25 -0.05 -4.79
CA ASP A 168 -12.71 -1.44 -4.86
C ASP A 168 -13.57 -1.64 -6.13
N ASP A 169 -13.65 -2.86 -6.65
CA ASP A 169 -14.53 -3.24 -7.76
C ASP A 169 -16.01 -2.91 -7.49
N ASP A 170 -16.42 -2.91 -6.21
CA ASP A 170 -17.79 -2.65 -5.76
C ASP A 170 -18.14 -1.15 -5.59
N TRP A 171 -17.18 -0.24 -5.74
CA TRP A 171 -17.44 1.21 -5.61
C TRP A 171 -18.30 1.74 -6.75
N ALA A 172 -19.33 2.52 -6.41
CA ALA A 172 -20.16 3.21 -7.37
C ALA A 172 -19.42 4.42 -7.97
N ASP A 173 -19.88 4.87 -9.14
CA ASP A 173 -19.35 6.06 -9.82
C ASP A 173 -19.29 7.29 -8.90
N GLN A 174 -20.30 7.47 -8.05
CA GLN A 174 -20.35 8.58 -7.10
C GLN A 174 -19.25 8.50 -6.02
N ASP A 175 -18.91 7.30 -5.54
CA ASP A 175 -17.86 7.12 -4.53
C ASP A 175 -16.49 7.54 -5.09
N ILE A 176 -16.24 7.23 -6.37
CA ILE A 176 -15.01 7.61 -7.08
C ILE A 176 -14.97 9.13 -7.30
N ILE A 177 -16.10 9.74 -7.69
CA ILE A 177 -16.24 11.20 -7.81
C ILE A 177 -15.95 11.88 -6.47
N ASP A 178 -16.49 11.36 -5.38
CA ASP A 178 -16.30 11.92 -4.05
C ASP A 178 -14.85 11.80 -3.58
N ALA A 179 -14.19 10.67 -3.88
CA ALA A 179 -12.77 10.49 -3.60
C ALA A 179 -11.90 11.52 -4.35
N ARG A 180 -12.16 11.72 -5.66
CA ARG A 180 -11.49 12.75 -6.47
C ARG A 180 -11.71 14.16 -5.91
N ASN A 181 -12.95 14.50 -5.59
CA ASN A 181 -13.30 15.82 -5.05
C ASN A 181 -12.60 16.07 -3.70
N GLY A 182 -12.43 15.03 -2.88
CA GLY A 182 -11.62 15.06 -1.68
C GLY A 182 -10.15 15.41 -1.97
N GLY A 183 -9.55 14.77 -2.97
CA GLY A 183 -8.15 14.99 -3.40
C GLY A 183 -7.90 16.38 -3.97
N ASN A 184 -8.88 16.95 -4.66
CA ASN A 184 -8.86 18.36 -5.11
C ASN A 184 -9.08 19.37 -3.96
N GLY A 185 -9.44 18.91 -2.77
CA GLY A 185 -9.75 19.75 -1.62
C GLY A 185 -8.57 20.53 -1.06
N PHE A 186 -7.33 20.23 -1.48
CA PHE A 186 -6.12 20.92 -1.01
C PHE A 186 -5.94 22.33 -1.56
N GLY A 187 -6.77 22.77 -2.51
CA GLY A 187 -6.84 24.18 -2.94
C GLY A 187 -5.74 24.60 -3.94
N GLY A 188 -5.28 23.67 -4.78
CA GLY A 188 -4.30 23.91 -5.84
C GLY A 188 -4.58 23.04 -7.07
N GLN A 189 -3.81 23.20 -8.16
CA GLN A 189 -3.81 22.25 -9.27
C GLN A 189 -2.95 21.04 -8.88
N GLN A 190 -3.50 20.13 -8.07
CA GLN A 190 -2.84 18.85 -7.81
C GLN A 190 -2.94 17.96 -9.03
N ARG A 191 -1.88 17.20 -9.30
CA ARG A 191 -1.99 16.01 -10.11
C ARG A 191 -2.56 14.89 -9.24
N LEU A 192 -3.69 14.33 -9.66
CA LEU A 192 -4.29 13.19 -8.98
C LEU A 192 -3.90 11.90 -9.69
N ILE A 193 -3.40 10.92 -8.93
CA ILE A 193 -3.02 9.60 -9.44
C ILE A 193 -3.89 8.57 -8.72
N PHE A 194 -4.57 7.73 -9.49
CA PHE A 194 -5.31 6.58 -8.97
C PHE A 194 -4.62 5.30 -9.41
N LEU A 195 -4.07 4.57 -8.44
CA LEU A 195 -3.56 3.22 -8.66
C LEU A 195 -4.68 2.24 -8.33
N TYR A 196 -5.09 1.45 -9.31
CA TYR A 196 -6.21 0.53 -9.18
C TYR A 196 -5.80 -0.88 -9.59
N THR A 197 -6.12 -1.85 -8.75
CA THR A 197 -5.90 -3.26 -9.02
C THR A 197 -7.26 -3.92 -9.23
N GLN A 198 -7.65 -4.07 -10.50
CA GLN A 198 -8.91 -4.70 -10.85
C GLN A 198 -8.90 -6.18 -10.46
N THR A 199 -9.89 -6.64 -9.69
CA THR A 199 -10.04 -8.07 -9.36
C THR A 199 -11.18 -8.74 -10.16
N GLN A 200 -12.06 -7.94 -10.75
CA GLN A 200 -13.17 -8.35 -11.60
C GLN A 200 -13.46 -7.33 -12.71
N ALA A 201 -13.99 -7.81 -13.85
CA ALA A 201 -14.40 -6.93 -14.94
C ALA A 201 -15.53 -5.98 -14.51
N ARG A 202 -15.30 -4.66 -14.57
CA ARG A 202 -16.30 -3.63 -14.27
C ARG A 202 -17.31 -3.49 -15.42
N THR A 203 -18.60 -3.42 -15.09
CA THR A 203 -19.70 -3.28 -16.05
C THR A 203 -20.10 -1.83 -16.32
N PHE A 204 -19.74 -0.91 -15.43
CA PHE A 204 -19.90 0.53 -15.62
C PHE A 204 -18.73 1.13 -16.39
N GLN A 205 -19.00 2.28 -17.02
CA GLN A 205 -18.08 3.05 -17.85
C GLN A 205 -16.66 2.98 -17.26
N ASN A 206 -15.70 2.46 -18.04
CA ASN A 206 -14.33 2.21 -17.57
C ASN A 206 -13.85 3.39 -16.70
N LEU A 207 -13.19 3.13 -15.58
CA LEU A 207 -12.70 4.16 -14.63
C LEU A 207 -12.04 5.36 -15.35
N PHE A 208 -11.40 5.06 -16.48
CA PHE A 208 -10.91 5.98 -17.51
C PHE A 208 -11.93 7.02 -18.02
N ASP A 209 -13.08 6.60 -18.52
CA ASP A 209 -14.12 7.47 -19.07
C ASP A 209 -14.79 8.30 -17.95
N LEU A 210 -14.95 7.71 -16.76
CA LEU A 210 -15.50 8.41 -15.59
C LEU A 210 -14.59 9.58 -15.18
N LEU A 211 -13.28 9.35 -15.10
CA LEU A 211 -12.33 10.38 -14.69
C LEU A 211 -12.04 11.40 -15.80
N ASN A 212 -12.05 10.98 -17.08
CA ASN A 212 -11.89 11.89 -18.22
C ASN A 212 -13.10 12.80 -18.48
N ALA A 213 -14.33 12.35 -18.21
CA ALA A 213 -15.54 13.16 -18.42
C ALA A 213 -15.66 14.32 -17.41
N LEU A 214 -14.93 14.27 -16.30
CA LEU A 214 -15.00 15.24 -15.21
C LEU A 214 -13.96 16.36 -15.43
N GLN A 215 -14.31 17.34 -16.27
CA GLN A 215 -13.46 18.47 -16.67
C GLN A 215 -12.76 19.18 -15.50
N GLY A 216 -11.50 19.61 -15.70
CA GLY A 216 -10.87 20.71 -14.92
C GLY A 216 -9.64 20.40 -14.06
N THR A 217 -9.16 19.16 -13.98
CA THR A 217 -7.92 18.81 -13.25
C THR A 217 -7.24 17.61 -13.94
N PRO A 218 -5.90 17.61 -14.15
CA PRO A 218 -5.22 16.45 -14.70
C PRO A 218 -5.28 15.28 -13.70
N SER A 219 -5.95 14.20 -14.10
CA SER A 219 -6.06 12.96 -13.34
C SER A 219 -5.49 11.80 -14.15
N GLU A 220 -4.52 11.10 -13.59
CA GLU A 220 -3.89 9.90 -14.18
C GLU A 220 -4.46 8.64 -13.50
N VAL A 221 -4.77 7.62 -14.30
CA VAL A 221 -5.27 6.31 -13.84
C VAL A 221 -4.30 5.24 -14.30
N ILE A 222 -3.87 4.35 -13.41
CA ILE A 222 -3.03 3.20 -13.77
C ILE A 222 -3.63 1.91 -13.23
N SER A 223 -3.86 0.94 -14.13
CA SER A 223 -4.28 -0.42 -13.79
C SER A 223 -3.08 -1.35 -13.56
N ALA A 224 -3.15 -2.18 -12.52
CA ALA A 224 -2.09 -3.14 -12.16
C ALA A 224 -2.02 -4.41 -13.06
N ASP A 225 -3.00 -4.63 -13.94
CA ASP A 225 -3.04 -5.73 -14.92
C ASP A 225 -2.31 -5.41 -16.24
N GLY A 226 -1.66 -4.26 -16.31
CA GLY A 226 -0.63 -3.97 -17.31
C GLY A 226 -1.07 -3.13 -18.50
N GLN A 227 -2.29 -2.57 -18.53
CA GLN A 227 -2.65 -1.52 -19.52
C GLN A 227 -3.59 -0.45 -18.94
N VAL A 228 -3.11 0.80 -18.79
CA VAL A 228 -3.31 1.97 -19.69
C VAL A 228 -2.83 3.25 -18.96
N HIS A 229 -2.14 4.15 -19.70
CA HIS A 229 -1.74 5.52 -19.35
C HIS A 229 -2.44 6.53 -20.26
N LEU A 230 -2.64 7.79 -19.83
CA LEU A 230 -2.56 8.96 -20.72
C LEU A 230 -2.04 10.21 -19.98
N THR A 231 -1.05 10.86 -20.61
CA THR A 231 -0.60 12.25 -20.40
C THR A 231 -1.70 13.26 -20.71
#